data_AF-A0A0D2GUK4-F1
#
_entry.id   AF-A0A0D2GUK4-F1
#
_cell.length_a   1.000
_cell.length_b   1.000
_cell.length_c   1.000
_cell.angle_alpha   90.00
_cell.angle_beta   90.00
_cell.angle_gamma   90.00
#
_symmetry.space_group_name_H-M   'P 1'
#
loop_
_entity.id
_entity.type
_entity.pdbx_description
1 polymer ?
#
loop_
_entity_poly.entity_id
_entity_poly.type
_entity_poly.pdbx_seq_one_letter_code
_entity_poly.pdbx_strand_id
1 'polypeptide(L)'
;MDGNLEDVEFFRQIGWCEAYLDPARYSKIPGITRKPNEHARANTLFTRTLRSSDSIRATVSLSAIPAKPNDPVTEAVTLISLGSDLNGWSDTIHGGFLAVLLDECAGVLLGLNEGSGNAEPPRVYTAYINISYKRPVRTPQIIVAKATLRSKTGRKMVVTVDILDPEGTVLCSAETMFITSNAAANL
;
A
#
# COMPACT_ATOMS: atom_id res chain seq x y z
N MET A 1 13.08 5.82 12.50
CA MET A 1 11.89 6.04 11.66
C MET A 1 12.19 6.96 10.45
N ASP A 2 13.45 7.06 10.01
CA ASP A 2 13.88 8.07 9.04
C ASP A 2 14.04 7.52 7.60
N GLY A 3 13.31 6.43 7.30
CA GLY A 3 13.51 5.65 6.07
C GLY A 3 13.17 6.38 4.76
N ASN A 4 12.20 7.30 4.77
CA ASN A 4 11.60 7.85 3.54
C ASN A 4 11.51 9.39 3.57
N LEU A 5 12.46 10.12 4.13
CA LEU A 5 12.45 11.59 4.02
C LEU A 5 12.70 12.04 2.58
N GLU A 6 13.66 11.39 1.90
CA GLU A 6 13.97 11.61 0.48
C GLU A 6 12.77 11.35 -0.43
N ASP A 7 12.05 10.24 -0.22
CA ASP A 7 10.86 9.90 -1.01
C ASP A 7 9.73 10.94 -0.80
N VAL A 8 9.55 11.47 0.42
CA VAL A 8 8.57 12.54 0.67
C VAL A 8 8.95 13.80 -0.10
N GLU A 9 10.22 14.20 -0.05
CA GLU A 9 10.70 15.38 -0.75
C GLU A 9 10.58 15.23 -2.27
N PHE A 10 10.84 14.02 -2.80
CA PHE A 10 10.57 13.70 -4.20
C PHE A 10 9.11 13.98 -4.59
N PHE A 11 8.14 13.51 -3.79
CA PHE A 11 6.72 13.72 -4.12
C PHE A 11 6.25 15.16 -3.93
N ARG A 12 6.83 15.96 -3.02
CA ARG A 12 6.50 17.39 -2.89
C ARG A 12 6.83 18.20 -4.13
N GLN A 13 7.83 17.78 -4.89
CA GLN A 13 8.20 18.44 -6.15
C GLN A 13 7.16 18.25 -7.27
N ILE A 14 6.13 17.42 -7.04
CA ILE A 14 5.11 17.07 -8.02
C ILE A 14 3.78 17.65 -7.56
N GLY A 15 3.34 18.74 -8.20
CA GLY A 15 2.27 19.62 -7.68
C GLY A 15 0.93 18.94 -7.35
N TRP A 16 0.56 17.86 -8.04
CA TRP A 16 -0.70 17.15 -7.74
C TRP A 16 -0.60 16.23 -6.52
N CYS A 17 0.61 15.79 -6.13
CA CYS A 17 0.84 14.95 -4.96
C CYS A 17 0.62 15.72 -3.64
N GLU A 18 0.74 17.06 -3.65
CA GLU A 18 0.55 17.92 -2.47
C GLU A 18 -0.81 17.68 -1.78
N ALA A 19 -1.86 17.39 -2.55
CA ALA A 19 -3.18 17.08 -1.99
C ALA A 19 -3.20 15.85 -1.07
N TYR A 20 -2.24 14.93 -1.22
CA TYR A 20 -2.06 13.76 -0.35
C TYR A 20 -1.01 13.99 0.74
N LEU A 21 -0.12 14.97 0.58
CA LEU A 21 0.92 15.30 1.55
C LEU A 21 0.48 16.35 2.58
N ASP A 22 -0.76 16.84 2.46
CA ASP A 22 -1.38 17.77 3.41
C ASP A 22 -1.50 17.15 4.82
N PRO A 23 -0.77 17.68 5.83
CA PRO A 23 -0.80 17.17 7.19
C PRO A 23 -2.13 17.39 7.91
N ALA A 24 -3.05 18.21 7.37
CA ALA A 24 -4.41 18.34 7.90
C ALA A 24 -5.32 17.16 7.50
N ARG A 25 -4.93 16.39 6.47
CA ARG A 25 -5.73 15.28 5.92
C ARG A 25 -5.07 13.93 6.14
N TYR A 26 -3.75 13.89 6.04
CA TYR A 26 -2.97 12.66 6.03
C TYR A 26 -1.82 12.72 7.03
N SER A 27 -1.53 11.58 7.65
CA SER A 27 -0.33 11.38 8.47
C SER A 27 0.56 10.33 7.83
N LYS A 28 1.88 10.57 7.82
CA LYS A 28 2.84 9.59 7.32
C LYS A 28 2.86 8.36 8.23
N ILE A 29 2.87 7.19 7.61
CA ILE A 29 2.88 5.89 8.28
C ILE A 29 4.05 5.03 7.78
N PRO A 30 4.44 3.99 8.53
CA PRO A 30 5.15 2.87 7.94
C PRO A 30 4.33 2.27 6.78
N GLY A 31 5.00 1.79 5.75
CA GLY A 31 4.35 1.16 4.61
C GLY A 31 5.37 0.39 3.78
N ILE A 32 5.17 0.35 2.46
CA ILE A 32 6.10 -0.32 1.53
C ILE A 32 7.50 0.26 1.73
N THR A 33 8.42 -0.58 2.22
CA THR A 33 9.82 -0.21 2.44
C THR A 33 10.71 -0.82 1.37
N ARG A 34 11.58 0.00 0.78
CA ARG A 34 12.66 -0.43 -0.10
C ARG A 34 13.98 -0.65 0.63
N LYS A 35 13.99 -0.55 1.97
CA LYS A 35 15.18 -0.76 2.80
C LYS A 35 15.11 -2.16 3.45
N PRO A 36 16.04 -3.07 3.13
CA PRO A 36 16.20 -4.33 3.83
C PRO A 36 16.30 -4.08 5.33
N ASN A 37 15.55 -4.86 6.10
CA ASN A 37 15.93 -5.12 7.47
C ASN A 37 16.86 -6.34 7.41
N GLU A 38 18.12 -6.16 7.81
CA GLU A 38 19.19 -7.17 7.67
C GLU A 38 18.84 -8.51 8.34
N HIS A 39 17.91 -8.51 9.30
CA HIS A 39 17.46 -9.70 10.01
C HIS A 39 16.07 -10.19 9.62
N ALA A 40 15.31 -9.45 8.80
CA ALA A 40 13.96 -9.85 8.42
C ALA A 40 13.95 -10.69 7.13
N ARG A 41 13.30 -11.86 7.20
CA ARG A 41 12.93 -12.66 6.02
C ARG A 41 11.56 -12.29 5.43
N ALA A 42 10.88 -11.31 6.03
CA ALA A 42 9.62 -10.76 5.54
C ALA A 42 9.86 -9.68 4.49
N ASN A 43 8.88 -9.49 3.60
CA ASN A 43 8.83 -8.40 2.61
C ASN A 43 10.06 -8.32 1.68
N THR A 44 10.74 -9.44 1.44
CA THR A 44 11.93 -9.55 0.57
C THR A 44 11.61 -9.28 -0.90
N LEU A 45 10.35 -9.44 -1.31
CA LEU A 45 9.87 -9.03 -2.63
C LEU A 45 10.12 -7.53 -2.85
N PHE A 46 9.67 -6.65 -1.95
CA PHE A 46 9.87 -5.20 -2.06
C PHE A 46 11.27 -4.74 -1.65
N THR A 47 11.81 -5.30 -0.57
CA THR A 47 13.09 -4.83 0.00
C THR A 47 14.32 -5.31 -0.77
N ARG A 48 14.20 -6.37 -1.60
CA ARG A 48 15.31 -6.94 -2.36
C ARG A 48 14.99 -7.10 -3.85
N THR A 49 13.94 -7.84 -4.20
CA THR A 49 13.65 -8.22 -5.59
C THR A 49 13.24 -7.03 -6.46
N LEU A 50 12.36 -6.17 -5.94
CA LEU A 50 11.83 -4.98 -6.61
C LEU A 50 12.60 -3.71 -6.23
N ARG A 51 13.80 -3.85 -5.68
CA ARG A 51 14.63 -2.73 -5.25
C ARG A 51 15.59 -2.35 -6.37
N SER A 52 15.08 -1.69 -7.41
CA SER A 52 15.91 -1.06 -8.45
C SER A 52 15.49 0.39 -8.72
N SER A 53 16.38 1.16 -9.33
CA SER A 53 16.11 2.53 -9.81
C SER A 53 15.07 2.60 -10.92
N ASP A 54 14.74 1.46 -11.51
CA ASP A 54 13.88 1.35 -12.70
C ASP A 54 12.63 0.52 -12.45
N SER A 55 12.44 0.00 -11.23
CA SER A 55 11.21 -0.68 -10.79
C SER A 55 10.36 0.25 -9.92
N ILE A 56 10.50 0.23 -8.59
CA ILE A 56 9.87 1.20 -7.70
C ILE A 56 10.91 2.25 -7.28
N ARG A 57 10.75 3.46 -7.81
CA ARG A 57 11.70 4.58 -7.69
C ARG A 57 11.59 5.35 -6.39
N ALA A 58 10.37 5.51 -5.89
CA ALA A 58 10.05 6.19 -4.63
C ALA A 58 8.67 5.74 -4.12
N THR A 59 8.47 5.71 -2.80
CA THR A 59 7.20 5.35 -2.15
C THR A 59 6.94 6.13 -0.88
N VAL A 60 5.71 6.63 -0.71
CA VAL A 60 5.25 7.24 0.53
C VAL A 60 3.88 6.71 0.88
N SER A 61 3.76 6.12 2.07
CA SER A 61 2.47 5.66 2.62
C SER A 61 1.95 6.64 3.67
N LEU A 62 0.65 6.89 3.62
CA LEU A 62 -0.07 7.90 4.37
C LEU A 62 -1.39 7.29 4.87
N SER A 63 -1.83 7.66 6.06
CA SER A 63 -3.15 7.32 6.57
C SER A 63 -4.03 8.55 6.63
N ALA A 64 -5.32 8.43 6.31
CA ALA A 64 -6.26 9.49 6.62
C ALA A 64 -6.32 9.67 8.14
N ILE A 65 -6.40 10.93 8.58
CA ILE A 65 -6.50 11.25 10.02
C ILE A 65 -7.89 10.81 10.53
N PRO A 66 -7.97 9.93 11.54
CA PRO A 66 -9.26 9.53 12.11
C PRO A 66 -10.00 10.73 12.73
N ALA A 67 -11.33 10.68 12.72
CA ALA A 67 -12.15 11.75 13.31
C ALA A 67 -11.95 11.91 14.82
N LYS A 68 -11.58 10.82 15.51
CA LYS A 68 -11.21 10.80 16.93
C LYS A 68 -9.94 9.98 17.13
N PRO A 69 -9.10 10.29 18.14
CA PRO A 69 -7.81 9.61 18.34
C PRO A 69 -7.85 8.08 18.44
N ASN A 70 -8.98 7.50 18.85
CA ASN A 70 -9.15 6.06 19.04
C ASN A 70 -10.04 5.41 17.97
N ASP A 71 -10.52 6.18 16.99
CA ASP A 71 -11.27 5.61 15.88
C ASP A 71 -10.31 4.83 14.97
N PRO A 72 -10.76 3.72 14.36
CA PRO A 72 -9.93 2.96 13.45
C PRO A 72 -9.55 3.80 12.23
N VAL A 73 -8.34 3.59 11.72
CA VAL A 73 -7.90 4.15 10.44
C VAL A 73 -8.61 3.39 9.33
N THR A 74 -9.49 4.06 8.60
CA THR A 74 -10.30 3.42 7.54
C THR A 74 -9.73 3.60 6.14
N GLU A 75 -8.76 4.49 5.96
CA GLU A 75 -8.18 4.80 4.66
C GLU A 75 -6.67 4.97 4.77
N ALA A 76 -5.95 4.35 3.84
CA ALA A 76 -4.53 4.60 3.61
C ALA A 76 -4.28 4.85 2.12
N VAL A 77 -3.30 5.69 1.85
CA VAL A 77 -2.87 6.04 0.50
C VAL A 77 -1.38 5.76 0.39
N THR A 78 -0.96 5.11 -0.70
CA THR A 78 0.45 4.97 -1.05
C THR A 78 0.71 5.67 -2.38
N LEU A 79 1.57 6.69 -2.36
CA LEU A 79 2.15 7.28 -3.56
C LEU A 79 3.30 6.39 -4.04
N ILE A 80 3.30 6.04 -5.33
CA ILE A 80 4.28 5.10 -5.90
C ILE A 80 4.81 5.68 -7.20
N SER A 81 6.13 5.86 -7.28
CA SER A 81 6.83 6.23 -8.50
C SER A 81 7.32 4.98 -9.22
N LEU A 82 6.66 4.64 -10.32
CA LEU A 82 6.95 3.47 -11.14
C LEU A 82 8.01 3.81 -12.20
N GLY A 83 8.97 2.91 -12.38
CA GLY A 83 9.85 2.83 -13.56
C GLY A 83 9.37 1.76 -14.54
N SER A 84 10.18 1.49 -15.57
CA SER A 84 9.81 0.63 -16.70
C SER A 84 10.14 -0.87 -16.52
N ASP A 85 10.93 -1.25 -15.51
CA ASP A 85 11.31 -2.66 -15.23
C ASP A 85 10.18 -3.50 -14.61
N LEU A 86 8.95 -2.97 -14.66
CA LEU A 86 7.74 -3.61 -14.17
C LEU A 86 6.80 -4.00 -15.31
N ASN A 87 7.22 -3.81 -16.55
CA ASN A 87 6.39 -3.95 -17.75
C ASN A 87 6.09 -5.41 -18.12
N GLY A 88 4.83 -5.66 -18.48
CA GLY A 88 4.40 -6.88 -19.15
C GLY A 88 4.23 -6.72 -20.67
N TRP A 89 4.06 -5.47 -21.12
CA TRP A 89 4.00 -5.06 -22.52
C TRP A 89 4.69 -3.70 -22.67
N SER A 90 4.95 -3.25 -23.91
CA SER A 90 5.56 -1.93 -24.16
C SER A 90 4.86 -0.84 -23.34
N ASP A 91 5.64 -0.22 -22.45
CA ASP A 91 5.26 0.91 -21.60
C ASP A 91 3.99 0.66 -20.77
N THR A 92 3.74 -0.60 -20.42
CA THR A 92 2.55 -1.02 -19.68
C THR A 92 2.94 -2.01 -18.60
N ILE A 93 2.63 -1.64 -17.35
CA ILE A 93 2.96 -2.45 -16.19
C ILE A 93 2.34 -3.85 -16.29
N HIS A 94 3.04 -4.86 -15.79
CA HIS A 94 2.55 -6.23 -15.76
C HIS A 94 1.34 -6.33 -14.81
N GLY A 95 0.23 -6.90 -15.29
CA GLY A 95 -1.00 -7.03 -14.50
C GLY A 95 -0.80 -7.81 -13.19
N GLY A 96 0.07 -8.81 -13.20
CA GLY A 96 0.46 -9.54 -11.98
C GLY A 96 1.21 -8.69 -10.95
N PHE A 97 1.96 -7.67 -11.38
CA PHE A 97 2.61 -6.76 -10.45
C PHE A 97 1.61 -5.77 -9.82
N LEU A 98 0.57 -5.35 -10.57
CA LEU A 98 -0.54 -4.61 -9.98
C LEU A 98 -1.25 -5.43 -8.89
N ALA A 99 -1.39 -6.75 -9.08
CA ALA A 99 -1.94 -7.62 -8.03
C ALA A 99 -1.09 -7.59 -6.75
N VAL A 100 0.24 -7.63 -6.89
CA VAL A 100 1.18 -7.47 -5.77
C VAL A 100 0.99 -6.13 -5.06
N LEU A 101 0.88 -5.02 -5.80
CA LEU A 101 0.66 -3.70 -5.19
C LEU A 101 -0.68 -3.59 -4.48
N LEU A 102 -1.75 -4.13 -5.06
CA LEU A 102 -3.09 -4.08 -4.48
C LEU A 102 -3.15 -4.85 -3.15
N ASP A 103 -2.55 -6.04 -3.10
CA ASP A 103 -2.48 -6.85 -1.88
C ASP A 103 -1.63 -6.17 -0.79
N GLU A 104 -0.43 -5.70 -1.16
CA GLU A 104 0.48 -5.03 -0.22
C GLU A 104 -0.15 -3.75 0.36
N CYS A 105 -0.74 -2.88 -0.47
CA CYS A 105 -1.37 -1.64 -0.01
C CYS A 105 -2.60 -1.90 0.88
N ALA A 106 -3.33 -2.99 0.64
CA ALA A 106 -4.38 -3.40 1.57
C ALA A 106 -3.81 -3.85 2.91
N GLY A 107 -2.71 -4.61 2.90
CA GLY A 107 -1.98 -5.03 4.09
C GLY A 107 -1.45 -3.85 4.91
N VAL A 108 -0.92 -2.82 4.25
CA VAL A 108 -0.48 -1.56 4.90
C VAL A 108 -1.61 -0.96 5.73
N LEU A 109 -2.83 -0.83 5.19
CA LEU A 109 -3.98 -0.30 5.93
C LEU A 109 -4.35 -1.16 7.15
N LEU A 110 -4.31 -2.49 7.00
CA LEU A 110 -4.66 -3.39 8.09
C LEU A 110 -3.67 -3.30 9.25
N GLY A 111 -2.37 -3.21 8.95
CA GLY A 111 -1.31 -3.07 9.95
C GLY A 111 -1.44 -1.83 10.84
N LEU A 112 -2.14 -0.78 10.38
CA LEU A 112 -2.40 0.44 11.18
C LEU A 112 -3.43 0.24 12.28
N ASN A 113 -4.28 -0.78 12.14
CA ASN A 113 -5.37 -1.07 13.08
C ASN A 113 -5.06 -2.26 13.98
N GLU A 114 -3.84 -2.82 13.88
CA GLU A 114 -3.34 -3.81 14.82
C GLU A 114 -2.99 -3.09 16.13
N GLY A 115 -3.68 -3.48 17.21
CA GLY A 115 -3.63 -2.76 18.48
C GLY A 115 -2.22 -2.69 19.06
N SER A 116 -1.89 -1.53 19.63
CA SER A 116 -0.63 -1.20 20.33
C SER A 116 -0.42 -1.94 21.67
N GLY A 117 -1.06 -3.11 21.83
CA GLY A 117 -0.92 -3.93 23.03
C GLY A 117 0.38 -4.74 23.04
N ASN A 118 0.81 -5.16 24.24
CA ASN A 118 2.00 -6.00 24.42
C ASN A 118 1.88 -7.44 23.89
N ALA A 119 0.72 -7.81 23.32
CA ALA A 119 0.52 -9.12 22.73
C ALA A 119 0.96 -9.08 21.25
N GLU A 120 1.64 -10.13 20.80
CA GLU A 120 1.95 -10.29 19.38
C GLU A 120 0.65 -10.24 18.57
N PRO A 121 0.55 -9.38 17.54
CA PRO A 121 -0.67 -9.26 16.76
C PRO A 121 -0.98 -10.58 16.06
N PRO A 122 -2.26 -10.94 15.88
CA PRO A 122 -2.62 -12.17 15.17
C PRO A 122 -2.12 -12.06 13.72
N ARG A 123 -1.52 -13.14 13.20
CA ARG A 123 -1.15 -13.21 11.78
C ARG A 123 -2.37 -12.95 10.90
N VAL A 124 -2.19 -12.16 9.86
CA VAL A 124 -3.22 -11.82 8.88
C VAL A 124 -2.89 -12.50 7.56
N TYR A 125 -3.89 -13.13 6.93
CA TYR A 125 -3.73 -13.84 5.66
C TYR A 125 -4.71 -13.32 4.62
N THR A 126 -4.24 -13.12 3.39
CA THR A 126 -5.11 -12.87 2.24
C THR A 126 -5.92 -14.14 1.95
N ALA A 127 -7.24 -14.05 2.06
CA ALA A 127 -8.15 -15.16 1.76
C ALA A 127 -8.61 -15.16 0.31
N TYR A 128 -8.89 -13.97 -0.23
CA TYR A 128 -9.07 -13.76 -1.67
C TYR A 128 -8.69 -12.34 -2.05
N ILE A 129 -8.37 -12.16 -3.33
CA ILE A 129 -8.29 -10.86 -3.99
C ILE A 129 -9.01 -10.97 -5.34
N ASN A 130 -9.92 -10.05 -5.63
CA ASN A 130 -10.66 -9.97 -6.88
C ASN A 130 -10.34 -8.65 -7.57
N ILE A 131 -9.71 -8.70 -8.75
CA ILE A 131 -9.10 -7.56 -9.41
C ILE A 131 -9.83 -7.23 -10.72
N SER A 132 -10.14 -5.95 -10.92
CA SER A 132 -10.67 -5.40 -12.16
C SER A 132 -9.67 -4.43 -12.80
N TYR A 133 -9.06 -4.85 -13.90
CA TYR A 133 -8.17 -4.02 -14.72
C TYR A 133 -9.00 -3.17 -15.68
N LYS A 134 -9.15 -1.87 -15.38
CA LYS A 134 -10.07 -0.98 -16.10
C LYS A 134 -9.39 -0.29 -17.27
N ARG A 135 -8.13 0.11 -17.11
CA ARG A 135 -7.30 0.79 -18.12
C ARG A 135 -5.84 0.33 -18.01
N PRO A 136 -5.05 0.39 -19.10
CA PRO A 136 -3.61 0.18 -19.01
C PRO A 136 -2.96 1.18 -18.05
N VAL A 137 -2.08 0.70 -17.17
CA VAL A 137 -1.24 1.56 -16.33
C VAL A 137 0.10 1.73 -17.04
N ARG A 138 0.40 2.96 -17.47
CA ARG A 138 1.61 3.27 -18.23
C ARG A 138 2.83 3.43 -17.32
N THR A 139 4.00 3.16 -17.88
CA THR A 139 5.30 3.37 -17.20
C THR A 139 6.25 4.16 -18.10
N PRO A 140 7.16 4.98 -17.54
CA PRO A 140 7.21 5.37 -16.13
C PRO A 140 6.06 6.34 -15.80
N GLN A 141 5.48 6.21 -14.61
CA GLN A 141 4.42 7.13 -14.13
C GLN A 141 4.41 7.13 -12.60
N ILE A 142 3.74 8.12 -12.01
CA ILE A 142 3.38 8.11 -10.59
C ILE A 142 1.90 7.76 -10.47
N ILE A 143 1.60 6.84 -9.57
CA ILE A 143 0.25 6.37 -9.28
C ILE A 143 -0.05 6.52 -7.79
N VAL A 144 -1.35 6.47 -7.47
CA VAL A 144 -1.84 6.43 -6.10
C VAL A 144 -2.54 5.10 -5.88
N ALA A 145 -2.13 4.34 -4.87
CA ALA A 145 -2.91 3.21 -4.37
C ALA A 145 -3.72 3.68 -3.15
N LYS A 146 -5.05 3.68 -3.28
CA LYS A 146 -5.97 4.11 -2.23
C LYS A 146 -6.67 2.89 -1.64
N ALA A 147 -6.29 2.50 -0.43
CA ALA A 147 -6.91 1.42 0.33
C ALA A 147 -8.01 1.95 1.24
N THR A 148 -9.13 1.23 1.33
CA THR A 148 -10.26 1.58 2.20
C THR A 148 -10.82 0.34 2.90
N LEU A 149 -10.86 0.37 4.22
CA LEU A 149 -11.47 -0.68 5.05
C LEU A 149 -12.99 -0.59 4.91
N ARG A 150 -13.61 -1.62 4.36
CA ARG A 150 -15.06 -1.67 4.12
C ARG A 150 -15.83 -2.35 5.24
N SER A 151 -15.28 -3.41 5.80
CA SER A 151 -15.90 -4.11 6.92
C SER A 151 -14.88 -4.88 7.76
N LYS A 152 -15.23 -5.07 9.03
CA LYS A 152 -14.54 -5.98 9.95
C LYS A 152 -15.60 -6.74 10.72
N THR A 153 -15.67 -8.06 10.52
CA THR A 153 -16.67 -8.92 11.16
C THR A 153 -15.98 -10.18 11.69
N GLY A 154 -15.83 -10.23 13.02
CA GLY A 154 -15.04 -11.26 13.68
C GLY A 154 -13.59 -11.23 13.18
N ARG A 155 -13.16 -12.33 12.57
CA ARG A 155 -11.80 -12.49 12.02
C ARG A 155 -11.65 -12.03 10.57
N LYS A 156 -12.75 -11.65 9.90
CA LYS A 156 -12.76 -11.28 8.48
C LYS A 156 -12.70 -9.76 8.34
N MET A 157 -11.84 -9.28 7.46
CA MET A 157 -11.70 -7.86 7.12
C MET A 157 -11.77 -7.74 5.60
N VAL A 158 -12.62 -6.87 5.08
CA VAL A 158 -12.70 -6.58 3.64
C VAL A 158 -12.13 -5.20 3.38
N VAL A 159 -11.17 -5.13 2.46
CA VAL A 159 -10.52 -3.89 2.02
C VAL A 159 -10.71 -3.76 0.51
N THR A 160 -11.04 -2.56 0.05
CA THR A 160 -10.96 -2.21 -1.37
C THR A 160 -9.72 -1.40 -1.63
N VAL A 161 -9.06 -1.61 -2.77
CA VAL A 161 -7.92 -0.79 -3.20
C VAL A 161 -8.14 -0.31 -4.63
N ASP A 162 -8.01 0.99 -4.86
CA ASP A 162 -8.03 1.60 -6.19
C ASP A 162 -6.64 2.12 -6.56
N ILE A 163 -6.18 1.82 -7.77
CA ILE A 163 -5.02 2.44 -8.41
C ILE A 163 -5.52 3.61 -9.26
N LEU A 164 -5.03 4.81 -8.95
CA LEU A 164 -5.41 6.07 -9.61
C LEU A 164 -4.24 6.64 -10.41
N ASP A 165 -4.56 7.30 -11.52
CA ASP A 165 -3.65 8.20 -12.24
C ASP A 165 -3.62 9.61 -11.57
N PRO A 166 -2.74 10.53 -12.02
CA PRO A 166 -2.67 11.90 -11.50
C PRO A 166 -4.00 12.66 -11.57
N GLU A 167 -4.85 12.37 -12.54
CA GLU A 167 -6.16 12.98 -12.74
C GLU A 167 -7.26 12.37 -11.84
N GLY A 168 -6.93 11.33 -11.06
CA GLY A 168 -7.86 10.62 -10.18
C GLY A 168 -8.72 9.58 -10.88
N THR A 169 -8.41 9.22 -12.13
CA THR A 169 -9.08 8.14 -12.86
C THR A 169 -8.67 6.80 -12.29
N VAL A 170 -9.65 5.94 -12.01
CA VAL A 170 -9.38 4.56 -11.58
C VAL A 170 -8.88 3.72 -12.77
N LEU A 171 -7.64 3.25 -12.67
CA LEU A 171 -6.98 2.39 -13.64
C LEU A 171 -7.18 0.90 -13.33
N CYS A 172 -7.13 0.55 -12.04
CA CYS A 172 -7.30 -0.82 -11.56
C CYS A 172 -7.97 -0.78 -10.17
N SER A 173 -8.84 -1.74 -9.87
CA SER A 173 -9.49 -1.87 -8.56
C SER A 173 -9.37 -3.29 -8.05
N ALA A 174 -9.28 -3.46 -6.73
CA ALA A 174 -9.43 -4.75 -6.07
C ALA A 174 -10.39 -4.69 -4.89
N GLU A 175 -11.11 -5.78 -4.68
CA GLU A 175 -11.66 -6.14 -3.38
C GLU A 175 -10.86 -7.33 -2.84
N THR A 176 -10.38 -7.23 -1.62
CA THR A 176 -9.63 -8.28 -0.95
C THR A 176 -10.20 -8.54 0.44
N MET A 177 -10.29 -9.81 0.80
CA MET A 177 -10.64 -10.22 2.16
C MET A 177 -9.43 -10.82 2.84
N PHE A 178 -9.18 -10.34 4.05
CA PHE A 178 -8.19 -10.88 4.95
C PHE A 178 -8.85 -11.61 6.11
N ILE A 179 -8.16 -12.64 6.61
CA ILE A 179 -8.58 -13.40 7.77
C ILE A 179 -7.46 -13.39 8.80
N THR A 180 -7.78 -13.03 10.05
CA THR A 180 -6.85 -13.19 11.17
C THR A 180 -6.79 -14.65 11.64
N SER A 181 -5.60 -15.10 12.03
CA SER A 181 -5.38 -16.36 12.72
C SER A 181 -6.22 -16.46 13.99
N ASN A 182 -6.55 -17.69 14.39
CA ASN A 182 -7.02 -17.95 15.74
C ASN A 182 -5.81 -17.82 16.69
N ALA A 183 -6.02 -17.35 17.92
CA ALA A 183 -4.95 -17.28 18.93
C ALA A 183 -4.22 -18.63 19.14
N ALA A 184 -4.89 -19.77 18.90
CA ALA A 184 -4.32 -21.11 18.98
C ALA A 184 -3.52 -21.56 17.74
N ALA A 185 -3.51 -20.80 16.64
CA ALA A 185 -2.90 -21.18 15.37
C ALA A 185 -1.49 -20.58 15.15
N ASN A 186 -0.95 -19.84 16.12
CA ASN A 186 0.41 -19.29 16.07
C ASN A 186 1.48 -20.29 16.55
N LEU A 187 1.38 -21.56 16.13
CA LEU A 187 2.39 -22.60 16.35
C LEU A 187 3.30 -22.74 15.11
#